data_AF-A0A962MUK5-F1
#
_entry.id   AF-A0A962MUK5-F1
#
_cell.length_a   1.000
_cell.length_b   1.000
_cell.length_c   1.000
_cell.angle_alpha   90.00
_cell.angle_beta   90.00
_cell.angle_gamma   90.00
#
_symmetry.space_group_name_H-M   'P 1'
#
loop_
_entity.id
_entity.type
_entity.pdbx_description
1 polymer ?
#
loop_
_entity_poly.entity_id
_entity_poly.type
_entity_poly.pdbx_seq_one_letter_code
_entity_poly.pdbx_strand_id
1 'polypeptide(L)'
;MTPRSTTLNLALLCTVSVSLCAVGAYAKGSKKKQPPPPAVIAELQGVALRIDGVADVGSDTVFAAGTLVTPVSLRTEDPDDGAITVGGSLMSYSDGINLSTGEAVDVYADEQLITRSGPTLYRVQFETDQGAIPGAVFSDGADAYFLPRTESPVADVDHLVADSTVRGNPVDSLSTYNYSLLPIGSHAIPGFAFEQYSQLGTSFGGGVRPYVVYDADGVRGTTDSLGEELLLTVYPGSDGSPYLGGYTRLKETEILAQVRFIQGDTGAVLGVYHYSQGFYGAVTQTFVFDEVGLAALGHGIEDVAGVTGLTGVNHDLTWAQLGFAD
;
A
#
# COMPACT_ATOMS: atom_id res chain seq x y z
N MET A 1 -16.62 7.99 87.38
CA MET A 1 -15.59 7.74 86.35
C MET A 1 -16.07 8.37 85.06
N THR A 2 -15.26 9.26 84.53
CA THR A 2 -15.47 10.20 83.42
C THR A 2 -15.44 9.54 82.03
N PRO A 3 -15.96 10.23 80.99
CA PRO A 3 -16.17 9.70 79.64
C PRO A 3 -14.92 9.84 78.74
N ARG A 4 -14.85 9.05 77.67
CA ARG A 4 -13.95 9.16 76.51
C ARG A 4 -14.82 8.84 75.28
N SER A 5 -15.16 9.73 74.34
CA SER A 5 -14.31 10.45 73.37
C SER A 5 -13.21 9.52 72.83
N THR A 6 -13.06 9.25 71.53
CA THR A 6 -12.89 10.24 70.46
C THR A 6 -12.89 9.55 69.08
N THR A 7 -13.24 10.34 68.05
CA THR A 7 -12.71 10.36 66.66
C THR A 7 -13.10 9.28 65.65
N LEU A 8 -14.10 9.67 64.87
CA LEU A 8 -14.32 9.37 63.45
C LEU A 8 -13.13 9.91 62.64
N ASN A 9 -12.36 9.05 61.96
CA ASN A 9 -11.35 9.47 60.98
C ASN A 9 -11.99 9.53 59.59
N LEU A 10 -12.28 10.75 59.16
CA LEU A 10 -12.68 11.11 57.81
C LEU A 10 -11.40 11.20 56.95
N ALA A 11 -10.97 10.09 56.36
CA ALA A 11 -9.87 10.08 55.41
C ALA A 11 -10.38 10.45 54.01
N LEU A 12 -10.36 11.77 53.78
CA LEU A 12 -9.96 12.47 52.56
C LEU A 12 -10.10 11.70 51.23
N LEU A 13 -11.12 12.11 50.45
CA LEU A 13 -11.23 11.89 49.01
C LEU A 13 -9.89 12.20 48.33
N CYS A 14 -9.22 11.19 47.78
CA CYS A 14 -8.18 11.37 46.78
C CYS A 14 -8.87 11.47 45.42
N THR A 15 -9.17 12.70 45.02
CA THR A 15 -9.53 13.05 43.64
C THR A 15 -8.35 12.69 42.75
N VAL A 16 -8.50 11.64 41.94
CA VAL A 16 -7.63 11.41 40.78
C VAL A 16 -8.00 12.48 39.75
N SER A 17 -7.38 13.64 39.88
CA SER A 17 -7.27 14.61 38.80
C SER A 17 -6.29 14.04 37.77
N VAL A 18 -6.78 13.30 36.79
CA VAL A 18 -5.99 13.02 35.58
C VAL A 18 -5.82 14.37 34.88
N SER A 19 -4.57 14.82 34.85
CA SER A 19 -4.13 16.05 34.21
C SER A 19 -4.57 16.08 32.75
N LEU A 20 -5.57 16.91 32.46
CA LEU A 20 -5.86 17.44 31.14
C LEU A 20 -4.76 18.47 30.78
N CYS A 21 -3.52 18.01 30.61
CA CYS A 21 -2.40 18.86 30.23
C CYS A 21 -2.19 18.78 28.71
N ALA A 22 -2.50 19.91 28.05
CA ALA A 22 -2.06 20.32 26.72
C ALA A 22 -2.61 19.57 25.48
N VAL A 23 -3.92 19.71 25.22
CA VAL A 23 -4.46 19.75 23.84
C VAL A 23 -4.62 21.22 23.39
N GLY A 24 -3.67 22.05 23.78
CA GLY A 24 -3.69 23.49 23.57
C GLY A 24 -2.83 23.90 22.39
N ALA A 25 -3.49 24.36 21.33
CA ALA A 25 -2.93 25.12 20.19
C ALA A 25 -2.45 24.35 18.93
N TYR A 26 -3.24 23.41 18.43
CA TYR A 26 -3.32 23.14 16.98
C TYR A 26 -4.65 23.62 16.42
N ALA A 27 -4.90 24.92 16.52
CA ALA A 27 -6.05 25.57 15.88
C ALA A 27 -5.67 26.98 15.43
N LYS A 28 -4.58 27.10 14.66
CA LYS A 28 -4.31 28.33 13.92
C LYS A 28 -4.80 28.12 12.50
N GLY A 29 -5.93 28.76 12.19
CA GLY A 29 -6.71 28.54 10.97
C GLY A 29 -5.89 28.63 9.69
N SER A 30 -5.41 27.49 9.23
CA SER A 30 -5.13 27.27 7.82
C SER A 30 -6.46 27.43 7.10
N LYS A 31 -6.59 28.49 6.30
CA LYS A 31 -7.62 28.51 5.26
C LYS A 31 -7.53 27.15 4.58
N LYS A 32 -8.63 26.39 4.55
CA LYS A 32 -8.70 25.15 3.77
C LYS A 32 -8.35 25.53 2.34
N LYS A 33 -7.08 25.42 1.97
CA LYS A 33 -6.69 25.42 0.57
C LYS A 33 -7.47 24.24 0.01
N GLN A 34 -8.32 24.51 -0.95
CA GLN A 34 -8.90 23.44 -1.73
C GLN A 34 -7.72 22.58 -2.18
N PRO A 35 -7.73 21.26 -1.90
CA PRO A 35 -6.69 20.39 -2.41
C PRO A 35 -6.56 20.66 -3.91
N PRO A 36 -5.34 20.71 -4.45
CA PRO A 36 -5.19 20.73 -5.89
C PRO A 36 -6.01 19.58 -6.48
N PRO A 37 -6.57 19.75 -7.69
CA PRO A 37 -7.18 18.63 -8.38
C PRO A 37 -6.18 17.46 -8.40
N PRO A 38 -6.63 16.21 -8.21
CA PRO A 38 -5.74 15.05 -8.23
C PRO A 38 -4.87 15.11 -9.49
N ALA A 39 -3.55 14.95 -9.34
CA ALA A 39 -2.69 14.75 -10.49
C ALA A 39 -3.17 13.50 -11.23
N VAL A 40 -3.22 13.62 -12.56
CA VAL A 40 -3.51 12.49 -13.43
C VAL A 40 -2.20 11.73 -13.59
N ILE A 41 -2.14 10.50 -13.10
CA ILE A 41 -1.03 9.61 -13.45
C ILE A 41 -1.27 9.16 -14.88
N ALA A 42 -0.56 9.78 -15.81
CA ALA A 42 -0.59 9.39 -17.22
C ALA A 42 0.43 8.30 -17.52
N GLU A 43 1.47 8.16 -16.68
CA GLU A 43 2.61 7.30 -16.97
C GLU A 43 2.96 6.38 -15.79
N LEU A 44 3.20 5.11 -16.11
CA LEU A 44 3.70 4.11 -15.18
C LEU A 44 4.97 3.46 -15.72
N GLN A 45 5.84 3.01 -14.82
CA GLN A 45 7.07 2.32 -15.14
C GLN A 45 7.30 1.13 -14.21
N GLY A 46 7.92 0.08 -14.76
CA GLY A 46 8.35 -1.10 -14.04
C GLY A 46 9.44 -1.86 -14.80
N VAL A 47 9.74 -3.07 -14.34
CA VAL A 47 10.65 -4.00 -15.02
C VAL A 47 9.85 -5.20 -15.50
N ALA A 48 9.99 -5.54 -16.78
CA ALA A 48 9.46 -6.76 -17.37
C ALA A 48 10.61 -7.69 -17.79
N LEU A 49 10.31 -8.96 -18.02
CA LEU A 49 11.22 -9.91 -18.66
C LEU A 49 10.79 -10.10 -20.11
N ARG A 50 11.60 -9.65 -21.06
CA ARG A 50 11.41 -9.89 -22.49
C ARG A 50 11.87 -11.30 -22.86
N ILE A 51 11.10 -11.95 -23.74
CA ILE A 51 11.34 -13.29 -24.26
C ILE A 51 11.33 -13.21 -25.78
N ASP A 52 12.52 -13.29 -26.38
CA ASP A 52 12.69 -13.08 -27.81
C ASP A 52 12.06 -14.23 -28.62
N GLY A 53 11.38 -13.90 -29.72
CA GLY A 53 10.88 -14.89 -30.68
C GLY A 53 9.60 -15.62 -30.28
N VAL A 54 8.84 -15.09 -29.33
CA VAL A 54 7.53 -15.61 -28.90
C VAL A 54 6.41 -14.64 -29.32
N ALA A 55 5.87 -14.81 -30.52
CA ALA A 55 4.88 -13.90 -31.10
C ALA A 55 3.44 -14.09 -30.60
N ASP A 56 3.05 -15.34 -30.27
CA ASP A 56 1.66 -15.70 -29.99
C ASP A 56 1.54 -16.39 -28.63
N VAL A 57 1.42 -15.59 -27.56
CA VAL A 57 1.12 -16.11 -26.23
C VAL A 57 -0.38 -16.27 -26.07
N GLY A 58 -0.79 -17.49 -25.74
CA GLY A 58 -2.16 -17.84 -25.42
C GLY A 58 -2.27 -18.84 -24.27
N SER A 59 -3.49 -19.25 -23.97
CA SER A 59 -3.80 -20.37 -23.09
C SER A 59 -2.96 -21.60 -23.44
N ASP A 60 -2.39 -22.26 -22.42
CA ASP A 60 -1.58 -23.47 -22.55
C ASP A 60 -0.24 -23.30 -23.30
N THR A 61 0.18 -22.05 -23.58
CA THR A 61 1.55 -21.78 -24.07
C THR A 61 2.56 -22.28 -23.05
N VAL A 62 3.56 -23.03 -23.52
CA VAL A 62 4.64 -23.56 -22.68
C VAL A 62 5.93 -22.82 -23.02
N PHE A 63 6.51 -22.18 -22.01
CA PHE A 63 7.87 -21.66 -22.05
C PHE A 63 8.80 -22.75 -21.52
N ALA A 64 9.70 -23.24 -22.37
CA ALA A 64 10.56 -24.37 -22.03
C ALA A 64 11.67 -23.98 -21.05
N ALA A 65 12.15 -24.95 -20.27
CA ALA A 65 13.39 -24.81 -19.52
C ALA A 65 14.56 -24.40 -20.46
N GLY A 66 15.41 -23.49 -19.99
CA GLY A 66 16.51 -22.90 -20.75
C GLY A 66 16.11 -21.73 -21.65
N THR A 67 14.83 -21.34 -21.69
CA THR A 67 14.40 -20.10 -22.36
C THR A 67 15.12 -18.92 -21.72
N LEU A 68 15.87 -18.17 -22.53
CA LEU A 68 16.53 -16.94 -22.10
C LEU A 68 15.49 -15.83 -21.93
N VAL A 69 15.68 -15.02 -20.90
CA VAL A 69 14.88 -13.84 -20.66
C VAL A 69 15.79 -12.64 -20.44
N THR A 70 15.32 -11.45 -20.80
CA THR A 70 16.08 -10.22 -20.65
C THR A 70 15.26 -9.21 -19.86
N PRO A 71 15.73 -8.73 -18.69
CA PRO A 71 15.10 -7.62 -18.00
C PRO A 71 15.08 -6.37 -18.88
N VAL A 72 13.91 -5.75 -19.04
CA VAL A 72 13.70 -4.53 -19.82
C VAL A 72 12.88 -3.54 -19.01
N SER A 73 13.13 -2.24 -19.20
CA SER A 73 12.26 -1.21 -18.64
C SER A 73 10.95 -1.22 -19.40
N LEU A 74 9.83 -1.38 -18.69
CA LEU A 74 8.51 -1.26 -19.28
C LEU A 74 7.85 0.03 -18.82
N ARG A 75 7.38 0.85 -19.76
CA ARG A 75 6.64 2.09 -19.50
C ARG A 75 5.29 2.03 -20.19
N THR A 76 4.24 2.52 -19.52
CA THR A 76 2.91 2.70 -20.12
C THR A 76 2.52 4.16 -20.07
N GLU A 77 1.86 4.64 -21.10
CA GLU A 77 1.34 6.01 -21.22
C GLU A 77 -0.11 5.94 -21.68
N ASP A 78 -1.03 6.55 -20.94
CA ASP A 78 -2.43 6.69 -21.33
C ASP A 78 -2.59 7.96 -22.20
N PRO A 79 -2.80 7.82 -23.53
CA PRO A 79 -2.84 8.94 -24.45
C PRO A 79 -4.15 9.74 -24.40
N ASP A 80 -5.21 9.23 -23.75
CA ASP A 80 -6.54 9.79 -23.91
C ASP A 80 -6.85 10.98 -22.97
N ASP A 81 -5.90 11.44 -22.14
CA ASP A 81 -5.97 12.61 -21.21
C ASP A 81 -7.19 12.61 -20.25
N GLY A 82 -8.07 11.63 -20.40
CA GLY A 82 -9.14 11.29 -19.51
C GLY A 82 -8.54 10.36 -18.49
N ALA A 83 -8.11 10.94 -17.36
CA ALA A 83 -7.63 10.22 -16.19
C ALA A 83 -8.17 8.79 -16.17
N ILE A 84 -7.26 7.81 -16.21
CA ILE A 84 -7.53 6.40 -16.00
C ILE A 84 -8.67 6.31 -15.01
N THR A 85 -9.86 5.98 -15.52
CA THR A 85 -11.08 6.33 -14.78
C THR A 85 -11.15 5.40 -13.60
N VAL A 86 -10.83 5.94 -12.43
CA VAL A 86 -10.94 5.26 -11.14
C VAL A 86 -12.43 5.00 -10.94
N GLY A 87 -12.87 3.81 -11.33
CA GLY A 87 -14.26 3.38 -11.23
C GLY A 87 -14.75 3.59 -9.81
N GLY A 88 -15.59 4.60 -9.62
CA GLY A 88 -16.23 4.91 -8.36
C GLY A 88 -17.21 3.80 -7.97
N SER A 89 -16.77 2.88 -7.12
CA SER A 89 -17.60 2.29 -6.09
C SER A 89 -16.72 1.68 -5.01
N LEU A 90 -17.05 2.03 -3.76
CA LEU A 90 -16.65 1.30 -2.56
C LEU A 90 -16.75 -0.21 -2.85
N MET A 91 -15.66 -0.94 -2.62
CA MET A 91 -15.42 -2.37 -2.87
C MET A 91 -14.70 -2.69 -4.18
N SER A 92 -13.37 -2.81 -4.13
CA SER A 92 -12.64 -4.03 -4.53
C SER A 92 -11.14 -3.82 -4.30
N TYR A 93 -10.37 -4.90 -4.26
CA TYR A 93 -8.90 -4.94 -4.16
C TYR A 93 -8.18 -4.35 -5.39
N SER A 94 -8.76 -3.34 -6.06
CA SER A 94 -8.39 -2.88 -7.41
C SER A 94 -8.42 -1.35 -7.55
N ASP A 95 -8.15 -0.60 -6.49
CA ASP A 95 -7.98 0.86 -6.53
C ASP A 95 -6.69 1.29 -7.28
N GLY A 96 -5.95 0.35 -7.88
CA GLY A 96 -4.87 0.62 -8.81
C GLY A 96 -5.39 0.99 -10.21
N ILE A 97 -4.53 1.65 -10.99
CA ILE A 97 -4.70 1.76 -12.43
C ILE A 97 -4.88 0.35 -13.00
N ASN A 98 -5.92 0.16 -13.81
CA ASN A 98 -6.16 -1.13 -14.45
C ASN A 98 -5.78 -1.02 -15.90
N LEU A 99 -4.85 -1.87 -16.34
CA LEU A 99 -4.55 -2.06 -17.75
C LEU A 99 -5.58 -3.04 -18.31
N SER A 100 -6.53 -2.55 -19.11
CA SER A 100 -7.60 -3.35 -19.70
C SER A 100 -7.26 -3.75 -21.13
N THR A 101 -7.57 -4.99 -21.51
CA THR A 101 -7.35 -5.43 -22.88
C THR A 101 -8.17 -4.57 -23.87
N GLY A 102 -7.50 -4.03 -24.89
CA GLY A 102 -8.11 -3.24 -25.96
C GLY A 102 -8.30 -1.75 -25.65
N GLU A 103 -7.97 -1.27 -24.44
CA GLU A 103 -7.96 0.18 -24.18
C GLU A 103 -6.81 0.86 -24.93
N ALA A 104 -6.92 2.16 -25.17
CA ALA A 104 -5.84 2.94 -25.77
C ALA A 104 -4.76 3.19 -24.72
N VAL A 105 -3.57 2.67 -24.96
CA VAL A 105 -2.41 2.83 -24.08
C VAL A 105 -1.15 2.57 -24.91
N ASP A 106 -0.21 3.49 -24.84
CA ASP A 106 1.10 3.32 -25.46
C ASP A 106 1.99 2.55 -24.47
N VAL A 107 2.48 1.40 -24.89
CA VAL A 107 3.39 0.56 -24.10
C VAL A 107 4.75 0.58 -24.74
N TYR A 108 5.79 0.81 -23.94
CA TYR A 108 7.18 0.91 -24.35
C TYR A 108 8.02 -0.13 -23.62
N ALA A 109 8.92 -0.80 -24.34
CA ALA A 109 9.98 -1.62 -23.78
C ALA A 109 11.34 -0.99 -24.15
N ASP A 110 12.16 -0.64 -23.16
CA ASP A 110 13.42 0.09 -23.35
C ASP A 110 13.27 1.33 -24.25
N GLU A 111 12.23 2.14 -23.97
CA GLU A 111 11.83 3.34 -24.74
C GLU A 111 11.35 3.07 -26.18
N GLN A 112 11.32 1.82 -26.64
CA GLN A 112 10.74 1.46 -27.91
C GLN A 112 9.24 1.19 -27.74
N LEU A 113 8.40 1.93 -28.48
CA LEU A 113 6.97 1.66 -28.55
C LEU A 113 6.75 0.25 -29.11
N ILE A 114 6.12 -0.62 -28.31
CA ILE A 114 5.73 -1.97 -28.70
C ILE A 114 4.29 -1.95 -29.21
N THR A 115 3.34 -1.42 -28.44
CA THR A 115 1.92 -1.41 -28.81
C THR A 115 1.20 -0.14 -28.40
N ARG A 116 0.05 0.13 -29.04
CA ARG A 116 -0.85 1.27 -28.75
C ARG A 116 -2.19 0.83 -28.16
N SER A 117 -2.27 -0.43 -27.73
CA SER A 117 -3.48 -0.98 -27.16
C SER A 117 -3.16 -1.93 -26.02
N GLY A 118 -3.99 -1.93 -24.98
CA GLY A 118 -3.83 -2.79 -23.82
C GLY A 118 -3.75 -4.25 -24.26
N PRO A 119 -2.65 -4.97 -23.99
CA PRO A 119 -2.47 -6.32 -24.51
C PRO A 119 -3.40 -7.31 -23.83
N THR A 120 -3.60 -8.47 -24.48
CA THR A 120 -4.22 -9.61 -23.79
C THR A 120 -3.19 -10.26 -22.89
N LEU A 121 -3.47 -10.29 -21.59
CA LEU A 121 -2.56 -10.80 -20.57
C LEU A 121 -2.98 -12.19 -20.12
N TYR A 122 -2.02 -13.04 -19.81
CA TYR A 122 -2.27 -14.37 -19.26
C TYR A 122 -1.44 -14.62 -18.01
N ARG A 123 -2.01 -15.31 -17.02
CA ARG A 123 -1.26 -15.62 -15.79
C ARG A 123 -0.29 -16.76 -16.03
N VAL A 124 0.92 -16.61 -15.52
CA VAL A 124 1.94 -17.66 -15.52
C VAL A 124 2.79 -17.57 -14.25
N GLN A 125 3.36 -18.69 -13.84
CA GLN A 125 4.43 -18.72 -12.85
C GLN A 125 5.66 -19.21 -13.57
N PHE A 126 6.70 -18.39 -13.59
CA PHE A 126 7.99 -18.76 -14.16
C PHE A 126 8.85 -19.35 -13.08
N GLU A 127 9.37 -20.55 -13.33
CA GLU A 127 10.44 -21.13 -12.53
C GLU A 127 11.76 -20.61 -13.10
N THR A 128 12.40 -19.66 -12.42
CA THR A 128 13.62 -18.99 -12.88
C THR A 128 14.84 -19.42 -12.08
N ASP A 129 16.02 -18.97 -12.52
CA ASP A 129 17.28 -19.13 -11.80
C ASP A 129 17.31 -18.38 -10.45
N GLN A 130 16.40 -17.42 -10.24
CA GLN A 130 16.18 -16.70 -8.99
C GLN A 130 14.99 -17.23 -8.16
N GLY A 131 14.35 -18.31 -8.61
CA GLY A 131 13.21 -18.97 -7.94
C GLY A 131 11.89 -18.81 -8.70
N ALA A 132 10.79 -19.21 -8.05
CA ALA A 132 9.47 -19.12 -8.64
C ALA A 132 8.97 -17.66 -8.62
N ILE A 133 8.66 -17.12 -9.80
CA ILE A 133 8.17 -15.75 -9.98
C ILE A 133 6.76 -15.80 -10.57
N PRO A 134 5.71 -15.48 -9.80
CA PRO A 134 4.36 -15.33 -10.34
C PRO A 134 4.26 -14.03 -11.14
N GLY A 135 3.44 -14.03 -12.18
CA GLY A 135 3.23 -12.84 -12.99
C GLY A 135 2.16 -13.00 -14.07
N ALA A 136 2.19 -12.06 -15.01
CA ALA A 136 1.36 -12.07 -16.21
C ALA A 136 2.25 -11.94 -17.45
N VAL A 137 1.87 -12.58 -18.54
CA VAL A 137 2.61 -12.53 -19.80
C VAL A 137 1.69 -12.08 -20.92
N PHE A 138 2.22 -11.29 -21.84
CA PHE A 138 1.58 -10.96 -23.10
C PHE A 138 2.61 -11.07 -24.22
N SER A 139 2.15 -11.10 -25.47
CA SER A 139 3.03 -10.95 -26.64
C SER A 139 2.62 -9.75 -27.47
N ASP A 140 3.61 -9.15 -28.11
CA ASP A 140 3.40 -8.13 -29.12
C ASP A 140 4.51 -8.23 -30.17
N GLY A 141 4.12 -8.26 -31.45
CA GLY A 141 5.06 -8.46 -32.55
C GLY A 141 5.74 -9.84 -32.51
N ALA A 142 7.06 -9.84 -32.35
CA ALA A 142 7.87 -11.06 -32.39
C ALA A 142 8.23 -11.59 -30.99
N ASP A 143 7.91 -10.84 -29.93
CA ASP A 143 8.43 -11.08 -28.59
C ASP A 143 7.29 -11.18 -27.56
N ALA A 144 7.57 -11.85 -26.44
CA ALA A 144 6.71 -11.86 -25.28
C ALA A 144 7.32 -11.07 -24.13
N TYR A 145 6.47 -10.57 -23.25
CA TYR A 145 6.84 -9.75 -22.10
C TYR A 145 6.14 -10.30 -20.86
N PHE A 146 6.94 -10.69 -19.88
CA PHE A 146 6.47 -11.13 -18.58
C PHE A 146 6.56 -10.00 -17.56
N LEU A 147 5.42 -9.65 -16.99
CA LEU A 147 5.23 -8.72 -15.91
C LEU A 147 5.30 -9.48 -14.58
N PRO A 148 6.39 -9.37 -13.80
CA PRO A 148 6.45 -9.95 -12.47
C PRO A 148 5.49 -9.21 -11.54
N ARG A 149 5.13 -9.87 -10.44
CA ARG A 149 4.47 -9.16 -9.34
C ARG A 149 5.44 -8.25 -8.60
N THR A 150 4.93 -7.16 -8.01
CA THR A 150 5.72 -6.10 -7.34
C THR A 150 6.68 -6.63 -6.27
N GLU A 151 6.36 -7.75 -5.64
CA GLU A 151 7.18 -8.42 -4.64
C GLU A 151 8.37 -9.21 -5.20
N SER A 152 8.43 -9.42 -6.51
CA SER A 152 9.38 -10.34 -7.14
C SER A 152 10.48 -9.56 -7.89
N PRO A 153 11.70 -9.47 -7.33
CA PRO A 153 12.81 -8.86 -8.05
C PRO A 153 13.15 -9.70 -9.29
N VAL A 154 13.30 -9.03 -10.44
CA VAL A 154 13.59 -9.68 -11.73
C VAL A 154 14.86 -9.18 -12.41
N ALA A 155 15.55 -8.20 -11.83
CA ALA A 155 16.70 -7.55 -12.47
C ALA A 155 17.86 -8.51 -12.77
N ASP A 156 17.98 -9.60 -12.00
CA ASP A 156 19.07 -10.58 -12.13
C ASP A 156 18.60 -11.91 -12.74
N VAL A 157 17.37 -11.98 -13.25
CA VAL A 157 16.84 -13.21 -13.88
C VAL A 157 17.34 -13.31 -15.31
N ASP A 158 17.93 -14.45 -15.67
CA ASP A 158 18.54 -14.67 -16.99
C ASP A 158 17.89 -15.81 -17.80
N HIS A 159 17.30 -16.82 -17.15
CA HIS A 159 16.61 -17.91 -17.84
C HIS A 159 15.57 -18.64 -16.97
N LEU A 160 14.74 -19.44 -17.65
CA LEU A 160 13.83 -20.38 -17.00
C LEU A 160 14.54 -21.69 -16.65
N VAL A 161 14.40 -22.18 -15.43
CA VAL A 161 14.99 -23.46 -14.99
C VAL A 161 14.06 -24.66 -15.15
N ALA A 162 12.76 -24.41 -15.37
CA ALA A 162 11.78 -25.45 -15.66
C ALA A 162 10.69 -24.96 -16.63
N ASP A 163 9.99 -25.92 -17.25
CA ASP A 163 8.87 -25.62 -18.13
C ASP A 163 7.77 -24.88 -17.36
N SER A 164 7.31 -23.77 -17.93
CA SER A 164 6.29 -22.91 -17.34
C SER A 164 5.10 -22.81 -18.28
N THR A 165 3.91 -23.13 -17.79
CA THR A 165 2.69 -23.17 -18.62
C THR A 165 1.76 -22.01 -18.29
N VAL A 166 1.33 -21.30 -19.32
CA VAL A 166 0.34 -20.23 -19.23
C VAL A 166 -1.02 -20.79 -18.85
N ARG A 167 -1.66 -20.17 -17.85
CA ARG A 167 -2.99 -20.59 -17.38
C ARG A 167 -4.06 -20.21 -18.39
N GLY A 168 -5.04 -21.10 -18.57
CA GLY A 168 -5.96 -21.05 -19.70
C GLY A 168 -6.96 -19.90 -19.79
N ASN A 169 -7.02 -18.99 -18.80
CA ASN A 169 -7.93 -17.84 -18.83
C ASN A 169 -7.14 -16.53 -18.94
N PRO A 170 -7.46 -15.67 -19.92
CA PRO A 170 -6.89 -14.34 -19.98
C PRO A 170 -7.29 -13.51 -18.76
N VAL A 171 -6.51 -12.47 -18.51
CA VAL A 171 -6.74 -11.47 -17.48
C VAL A 171 -7.43 -10.28 -18.16
N ASP A 172 -8.73 -10.11 -17.91
CA ASP A 172 -9.53 -9.03 -18.52
C ASP A 172 -9.04 -7.63 -18.10
N SER A 173 -8.50 -7.50 -16.89
CA SER A 173 -7.88 -6.28 -16.39
C SER A 173 -6.74 -6.60 -15.42
N LEU A 174 -5.62 -5.90 -15.59
CA LEU A 174 -4.44 -6.02 -14.77
C LEU A 174 -4.35 -4.83 -13.83
N SER A 175 -4.43 -5.06 -12.51
CA SER A 175 -4.11 -4.00 -11.56
C SER A 175 -2.60 -3.73 -11.60
N THR A 176 -2.19 -2.61 -12.21
CA THR A 176 -0.79 -2.33 -12.58
C THR A 176 0.15 -2.34 -11.40
N TYR A 177 -0.30 -1.81 -10.25
CA TYR A 177 0.47 -1.82 -8.99
C TYR A 177 0.74 -3.22 -8.45
N ASN A 178 0.02 -4.25 -8.92
CA ASN A 178 0.30 -5.64 -8.55
C ASN A 178 1.45 -6.24 -9.35
N TYR A 179 1.85 -5.57 -10.43
CA TYR A 179 2.78 -6.05 -11.44
C TYR A 179 3.93 -5.06 -11.69
N SER A 180 4.40 -4.42 -10.61
CA SER A 180 5.55 -3.51 -10.59
C SER A 180 5.42 -2.25 -11.47
N LEU A 181 4.25 -1.96 -12.03
CA LEU A 181 4.01 -0.77 -12.83
C LEU A 181 3.54 0.36 -11.94
N LEU A 182 4.48 1.21 -11.52
CA LEU A 182 4.30 2.29 -10.54
C LEU A 182 4.45 3.65 -11.21
N PRO A 183 3.94 4.75 -10.62
CA PRO A 183 4.20 6.09 -11.13
C PRO A 183 5.70 6.33 -11.35
N ILE A 184 6.06 7.00 -12.44
CA ILE A 184 7.47 7.30 -12.72
C ILE A 184 8.07 8.10 -11.57
N GLY A 185 9.28 7.72 -11.13
CA GLY A 185 9.95 8.32 -9.99
C GLY A 185 9.59 7.67 -8.64
N SER A 186 8.69 6.69 -8.60
CA SER A 186 8.35 5.99 -7.37
C SER A 186 9.57 5.30 -6.74
N HIS A 187 9.77 5.56 -5.45
CA HIS A 187 10.79 4.95 -4.62
C HIS A 187 10.15 4.18 -3.47
N ALA A 188 10.64 2.97 -3.21
CA ALA A 188 10.16 2.11 -2.13
C ALA A 188 10.79 2.54 -0.80
N ILE A 189 9.96 2.95 0.15
CA ILE A 189 10.34 3.35 1.50
C ILE A 189 9.74 2.34 2.48
N PRO A 190 10.53 1.48 3.13
CA PRO A 190 10.02 0.51 4.10
C PRO A 190 9.64 1.20 5.42
N GLY A 191 8.63 0.67 6.10
CA GLY A 191 8.21 1.15 7.40
C GLY A 191 7.23 0.20 8.09
N PHE A 192 6.57 0.69 9.14
CA PHE A 192 5.61 -0.09 9.91
C PHE A 192 4.28 0.64 10.05
N ALA A 193 3.20 -0.12 10.05
CA ALA A 193 1.88 0.40 10.37
C ALA A 193 1.18 -0.52 11.37
N PHE A 194 0.24 0.03 12.14
CA PHE A 194 -0.64 -0.73 13.00
C PHE A 194 -1.92 -1.07 12.24
N GLU A 195 -2.20 -2.35 12.05
CA GLU A 195 -3.48 -2.81 11.52
C GLU A 195 -4.44 -3.16 12.66
N GLN A 196 -5.70 -2.77 12.53
CA GLN A 196 -6.79 -3.20 13.39
C GLN A 196 -7.88 -3.83 12.54
N TYR A 197 -8.25 -5.06 12.86
CA TYR A 197 -9.33 -5.75 12.18
C TYR A 197 -10.63 -5.64 12.99
N SER A 198 -11.71 -5.33 12.29
CA SER A 198 -13.06 -5.38 12.86
C SER A 198 -14.04 -6.06 11.91
N GLN A 199 -15.07 -6.68 12.45
CA GLN A 199 -16.17 -7.22 11.68
C GLN A 199 -17.48 -6.91 12.40
N LEU A 200 -18.44 -6.33 11.67
CA LEU A 200 -19.75 -5.93 12.21
C LEU A 200 -19.63 -5.05 13.48
N GLY A 201 -18.63 -4.15 13.50
CA GLY A 201 -18.38 -3.23 14.61
C GLY A 201 -17.65 -3.84 15.81
N THR A 202 -17.31 -5.13 15.78
CA THR A 202 -16.49 -5.78 16.81
C THR A 202 -15.03 -5.83 16.35
N SER A 203 -14.09 -5.32 17.14
CA SER A 203 -12.65 -5.47 16.87
C SER A 203 -12.19 -6.88 17.28
N PHE A 204 -11.51 -7.60 16.39
CA PHE A 204 -10.99 -8.95 16.66
C PHE A 204 -9.50 -8.97 16.99
N GLY A 205 -8.85 -7.81 16.95
CA GLY A 205 -7.43 -7.66 17.24
C GLY A 205 -6.77 -6.66 16.33
N GLY A 206 -5.48 -6.47 16.57
CA GLY A 206 -4.61 -5.65 15.75
C GLY A 206 -3.16 -6.02 16.00
N GLY A 207 -2.27 -5.40 15.23
CA GLY A 207 -0.84 -5.59 15.39
C GLY A 207 -0.05 -4.78 14.40
N VAL A 208 1.23 -4.63 14.72
CA VAL A 208 2.20 -3.99 13.84
C VAL A 208 2.57 -4.92 12.70
N ARG A 209 2.66 -4.35 11.50
CA ARG A 209 3.02 -5.04 10.26
C ARG A 209 4.05 -4.22 9.49
N PRO A 210 4.98 -4.88 8.77
CA PRO A 210 5.82 -4.19 7.81
C PRO A 210 5.00 -3.74 6.60
N TYR A 211 5.30 -2.54 6.14
CA TYR A 211 4.72 -1.90 4.96
C TYR A 211 5.82 -1.31 4.10
N VAL A 212 5.50 -1.07 2.83
CA VAL A 212 6.32 -0.27 1.93
C VAL A 212 5.43 0.84 1.37
N VAL A 213 5.90 2.08 1.49
CA VAL A 213 5.33 3.22 0.78
C VAL A 213 6.08 3.36 -0.54
N TYR A 214 5.35 3.50 -1.64
CA TYR A 214 5.92 3.97 -2.90
C TYR A 214 5.53 5.44 -3.07
N ASP A 215 6.55 6.30 -3.03
CA ASP A 215 6.43 7.75 -3.14
C ASP A 215 7.23 8.21 -4.37
N ALA A 216 6.59 8.97 -5.25
CA ALA A 216 7.15 9.42 -6.53
C ALA A 216 7.92 10.76 -6.44
N ASP A 217 7.75 11.52 -5.36
CA ASP A 217 8.43 12.82 -5.19
C ASP A 217 9.30 12.91 -3.93
N GLY A 218 9.20 11.92 -3.05
CA GLY A 218 10.01 11.76 -1.85
C GLY A 218 9.60 12.69 -0.69
N VAL A 219 8.49 13.44 -0.82
CA VAL A 219 7.99 14.34 0.22
C VAL A 219 6.46 14.42 0.21
N ARG A 220 5.85 13.81 1.23
CA ARG A 220 4.45 14.06 1.57
C ARG A 220 4.15 15.55 1.78
N GLY A 221 3.23 16.12 1.00
CA GLY A 221 2.88 17.55 1.02
C GLY A 221 1.38 17.86 0.89
N THR A 222 0.97 19.12 1.06
CA THR A 222 -0.47 19.52 0.86
C THR A 222 -0.88 19.58 -0.61
N THR A 223 0.07 19.42 -1.52
CA THR A 223 -0.09 19.43 -2.98
C THR A 223 -0.02 18.01 -3.54
N ASP A 224 0.19 17.03 -2.67
CA ASP A 224 0.45 15.64 -3.05
C ASP A 224 -0.79 15.01 -3.69
N SER A 225 -0.56 14.18 -4.69
CA SER A 225 -1.64 13.56 -5.43
C SER A 225 -1.96 12.20 -4.81
N LEU A 226 -3.25 12.00 -4.49
CA LEU A 226 -3.76 10.71 -4.00
C LEU A 226 -3.47 9.54 -4.96
N GLY A 227 -3.00 9.79 -6.20
CA GLY A 227 -2.63 8.76 -7.16
C GLY A 227 -1.24 8.20 -6.94
N GLU A 228 -0.29 9.03 -6.50
CA GLU A 228 1.14 8.73 -6.50
C GLU A 228 1.56 7.92 -5.27
N GLU A 229 0.95 8.19 -4.11
CA GLU A 229 1.27 7.49 -2.86
C GLU A 229 0.56 6.14 -2.75
N LEU A 230 1.37 5.08 -2.63
CA LEU A 230 0.88 3.71 -2.49
C LEU A 230 1.42 3.08 -1.22
N LEU A 231 0.53 2.70 -0.31
CA LEU A 231 0.89 1.92 0.86
C LEU A 231 0.61 0.45 0.58
N LEU A 232 1.66 -0.36 0.53
CA LEU A 232 1.58 -1.79 0.26
C LEU A 232 1.91 -2.60 1.52
N THR A 233 1.00 -3.49 1.91
CA THR A 233 1.26 -4.40 3.04
C THR A 233 2.13 -5.56 2.58
N VAL A 234 3.17 -5.87 3.35
CA VAL A 234 3.99 -7.07 3.14
C VAL A 234 3.49 -8.16 4.08
N TYR A 235 2.76 -9.13 3.54
CA TYR A 235 2.36 -10.33 4.29
C TYR A 235 3.43 -11.41 4.17
N PRO A 236 3.75 -12.15 5.23
CA PRO A 236 4.47 -13.40 5.07
C PRO A 236 3.54 -14.41 4.37
N GLY A 237 3.96 -14.89 3.22
CA GLY A 237 3.41 -16.06 2.54
C GLY A 237 3.51 -17.30 3.42
N SER A 238 2.73 -18.33 3.08
CA SER A 238 2.70 -19.59 3.85
C SER A 238 4.04 -20.34 3.87
N ASP A 239 4.93 -20.00 2.94
CA ASP A 239 6.30 -20.49 2.81
C ASP A 239 7.35 -19.53 3.42
N GLY A 240 6.91 -18.44 4.03
CA GLY A 240 7.77 -17.40 4.60
C GLY A 240 8.27 -16.37 3.59
N SER A 241 7.95 -16.50 2.30
CA SER A 241 8.26 -15.47 1.29
C SER A 241 7.39 -14.23 1.53
N PRO A 242 7.89 -13.00 1.38
CA PRO A 242 7.03 -11.82 1.43
C PRO A 242 6.08 -11.84 0.23
N TYR A 243 4.79 -11.71 0.50
CA TYR A 243 3.72 -11.54 -0.46
C TYR A 243 3.07 -10.18 -0.24
N LEU A 244 2.99 -9.35 -1.29
CA LEU A 244 2.24 -8.10 -1.22
C LEU A 244 0.73 -8.42 -1.27
N GLY A 245 0.11 -8.42 -0.11
CA GLY A 245 -1.34 -8.58 0.03
C GLY A 245 -1.94 -7.22 0.36
N GLY A 246 -3.02 -6.84 -0.29
CA GLY A 246 -3.66 -5.56 0.01
C GLY A 246 -2.91 -4.36 -0.55
N TYR A 247 -3.31 -3.99 -1.76
CA TYR A 247 -3.01 -2.70 -2.34
C TYR A 247 -4.00 -1.72 -1.75
N THR A 248 -3.45 -0.76 -1.03
CA THR A 248 -4.22 0.34 -0.50
C THR A 248 -3.74 1.57 -1.24
N ARG A 249 -4.56 2.05 -2.17
CA ARG A 249 -4.42 3.43 -2.60
C ARG A 249 -4.71 4.29 -1.38
N LEU A 250 -3.78 5.15 -1.04
CA LEU A 250 -3.90 6.04 0.09
C LEU A 250 -4.96 7.10 -0.23
N LYS A 251 -6.24 6.78 0.07
CA LYS A 251 -7.23 7.82 0.38
C LYS A 251 -6.92 8.31 1.80
N GLU A 252 -5.83 9.04 1.91
CA GLU A 252 -5.30 9.45 3.20
C GLU A 252 -6.32 10.26 3.96
N THR A 253 -6.71 9.76 5.12
CA THR A 253 -7.37 10.60 6.11
C THR A 253 -6.33 10.95 7.16
N GLU A 254 -5.91 12.20 7.18
CA GLU A 254 -5.11 12.75 8.27
C GLU A 254 -5.96 12.75 9.55
N ILE A 255 -5.41 12.18 10.61
CA ILE A 255 -6.14 11.91 11.84
C ILE A 255 -5.36 12.32 13.08
N LEU A 256 -6.12 12.62 14.13
CA LEU A 256 -5.70 12.50 15.51
C LEU A 256 -6.36 11.24 16.09
N ALA A 257 -5.57 10.19 16.30
CA ALA A 257 -6.02 8.93 16.89
C ALA A 257 -5.99 8.98 18.41
N GLN A 258 -7.00 8.39 19.05
CA GLN A 258 -6.96 8.00 20.46
C GLN A 258 -6.45 6.56 20.56
N VAL A 259 -5.17 6.44 20.87
CA VAL A 259 -4.42 5.18 20.93
C VAL A 259 -4.49 4.61 22.35
N ARG A 260 -4.73 3.30 22.45
CA ARG A 260 -4.56 2.52 23.68
C ARG A 260 -3.28 1.70 23.55
N PHE A 261 -2.41 1.78 24.54
CA PHE A 261 -1.15 1.03 24.57
C PHE A 261 -1.31 -0.30 25.30
N ILE A 262 -0.36 -1.23 25.08
CA ILE A 262 -0.33 -2.56 25.71
C ILE A 262 -0.32 -2.45 27.24
N GLN A 263 0.33 -1.41 27.77
CA GLN A 263 0.42 -1.14 29.20
C GLN A 263 -0.90 -0.61 29.81
N GLY A 264 -1.91 -0.34 28.96
CA GLY A 264 -3.26 0.02 29.34
C GLY A 264 -3.53 1.52 29.44
N ASP A 265 -2.49 2.35 29.37
CA ASP A 265 -2.62 3.79 29.22
C ASP A 265 -3.04 4.18 27.80
N THR A 266 -3.40 5.46 27.63
CA THR A 266 -3.95 6.00 26.38
C THR A 266 -3.32 7.34 26.04
N GLY A 267 -3.16 7.62 24.75
CA GLY A 267 -2.65 8.89 24.26
C GLY A 267 -3.26 9.32 22.94
N ALA A 268 -3.12 10.60 22.62
CA ALA A 268 -3.55 11.17 21.35
C ALA A 268 -2.35 11.33 20.43
N VAL A 269 -2.40 10.75 19.23
CA VAL A 269 -1.26 10.72 18.30
C VAL A 269 -1.74 11.10 16.89
N LEU A 270 -0.99 11.97 16.22
CA LEU A 270 -1.23 12.32 14.83
C LEU A 270 -0.85 11.15 13.92
N GLY A 271 -1.44 11.09 12.74
CA GLY A 271 -1.11 10.05 11.78
C GLY A 271 -2.00 10.02 10.56
N VAL A 272 -1.77 9.01 9.73
CA VAL A 272 -2.57 8.72 8.55
C VAL A 272 -3.37 7.46 8.80
N TYR A 273 -4.63 7.49 8.36
CA TYR A 273 -5.56 6.38 8.46
C TYR A 273 -6.03 5.92 7.09
N HIS A 274 -6.00 4.61 6.90
CA HIS A 274 -6.65 3.93 5.80
C HIS A 274 -7.74 2.96 6.28
N TYR A 275 -8.82 2.91 5.50
CA TYR A 275 -9.96 2.03 5.71
C TYR A 275 -10.17 1.14 4.48
N SER A 276 -10.03 -0.17 4.68
CA SER A 276 -10.37 -1.18 3.68
C SER A 276 -11.54 -2.03 4.17
N GLN A 277 -12.57 -2.16 3.34
CA GLN A 277 -13.72 -3.01 3.62
C GLN A 277 -13.61 -4.31 2.82
N GLY A 278 -13.53 -5.43 3.53
CA GLY A 278 -13.61 -6.77 2.98
C GLY A 278 -15.03 -7.30 2.85
N PHE A 279 -15.13 -8.55 2.39
CA PHE A 279 -16.40 -9.27 2.31
C PHE A 279 -17.04 -9.45 3.69
N TYR A 280 -18.38 -9.54 3.73
CA TYR A 280 -19.14 -9.84 4.94
C TYR A 280 -18.93 -8.85 6.10
N GLY A 281 -18.69 -7.58 5.78
CA GLY A 281 -18.54 -6.51 6.78
C GLY A 281 -17.25 -6.61 7.59
N ALA A 282 -16.28 -7.40 7.12
CA ALA A 282 -14.91 -7.33 7.57
C ALA A 282 -14.30 -5.99 7.18
N VAL A 283 -13.51 -5.42 8.08
CA VAL A 283 -12.86 -4.12 7.91
C VAL A 283 -11.45 -4.23 8.44
N THR A 284 -10.49 -3.83 7.62
CA THR A 284 -9.12 -3.60 8.03
C THR A 284 -8.89 -2.09 8.10
N GLN A 285 -8.43 -1.64 9.26
CA GLN A 285 -8.04 -0.26 9.52
C GLN A 285 -6.53 -0.22 9.66
N THR A 286 -5.85 0.53 8.80
CA THR A 286 -4.39 0.68 8.84
C THR A 286 -4.07 2.07 9.35
N PHE A 287 -3.18 2.15 10.34
CA PHE A 287 -2.77 3.39 10.97
C PHE A 287 -1.25 3.54 10.90
N VAL A 288 -0.82 4.68 10.40
CA VAL A 288 0.57 5.13 10.45
C VAL A 288 0.62 6.32 11.40
N PHE A 289 1.54 6.30 12.36
CA PHE A 289 1.57 7.29 13.45
C PHE A 289 2.83 8.15 13.40
N ASP A 290 2.69 9.39 13.87
CA ASP A 290 3.82 10.27 14.19
C ASP A 290 4.76 9.59 15.21
N GLU A 291 5.97 9.25 14.79
CA GLU A 291 6.98 8.60 15.65
C GLU A 291 7.38 9.48 16.81
N VAL A 292 7.51 10.79 16.58
CA VAL A 292 7.84 11.75 17.64
C VAL A 292 6.68 11.89 18.61
N GLY A 293 5.45 11.86 18.10
CA GLY A 293 4.22 11.84 18.89
C GLY A 293 4.11 10.61 19.80
N LEU A 294 4.40 9.42 19.28
CA LEU A 294 4.47 8.18 20.07
C LEU A 294 5.58 8.24 21.11
N ALA A 295 6.79 8.64 20.71
CA ALA A 295 7.94 8.72 21.60
C ALA A 295 7.74 9.74 22.73
N ALA A 296 7.04 10.84 22.47
CA ALA A 296 6.68 11.83 23.49
C ALA A 296 5.74 11.27 24.58
N LEU A 297 4.99 10.20 24.27
CA LEU A 297 4.19 9.44 25.22
C LEU A 297 4.97 8.30 25.88
N GLY A 298 6.22 8.08 25.49
CA GLY A 298 7.08 7.01 26.01
C GLY A 298 6.84 5.65 25.37
N HIS A 299 6.26 5.61 24.17
CA HIS A 299 5.86 4.39 23.46
C HIS A 299 6.42 4.35 22.03
N GLY A 300 6.59 3.14 21.49
CA GLY A 300 6.78 2.88 20.06
C GLY A 300 5.48 2.43 19.38
N ILE A 301 5.55 2.19 18.06
CA ILE A 301 4.39 1.65 17.32
C ILE A 301 4.03 0.23 17.78
N GLU A 302 5.04 -0.53 18.21
CA GLU A 302 4.94 -1.87 18.79
C GLU A 302 4.15 -1.92 20.10
N ASP A 303 4.06 -0.79 20.81
CA ASP A 303 3.30 -0.69 22.06
C ASP A 303 1.81 -0.43 21.83
N VAL A 304 1.39 -0.20 20.58
CA VAL A 304 -0.02 0.07 20.25
C VAL A 304 -0.87 -1.20 20.38
N ALA A 305 -1.88 -1.15 21.24
CA ALA A 305 -2.85 -2.23 21.46
C ALA A 305 -4.22 -1.98 20.81
N GLY A 306 -4.42 -0.81 20.21
CA GLY A 306 -5.64 -0.49 19.48
C GLY A 306 -5.90 1.01 19.35
N VAL A 307 -6.77 1.34 18.40
CA VAL A 307 -7.27 2.69 18.19
C VAL A 307 -8.74 2.73 18.58
N THR A 308 -9.07 3.61 19.52
CA THR A 308 -10.39 3.70 20.17
C THR A 308 -11.23 4.89 19.72
N GLY A 309 -10.61 5.85 19.04
CA GLY A 309 -11.28 7.03 18.53
C GLY A 309 -10.44 7.71 17.46
N LEU A 310 -11.13 8.41 16.54
CA LEU A 310 -10.53 9.07 15.39
C LEU A 310 -11.17 10.43 15.20
N THR A 311 -10.34 11.44 14.99
CA THR A 311 -10.78 12.77 14.56
C THR A 311 -10.01 13.14 13.31
N GLY A 312 -10.71 13.47 12.22
CA GLY A 312 -10.05 14.02 11.04
C GLY A 312 -9.43 15.38 11.37
N VAL A 313 -8.15 15.53 11.09
CA VAL A 313 -7.38 16.77 11.26
C VAL A 313 -6.62 17.06 9.98
N ASN A 314 -5.94 18.20 9.92
CA ASN A 314 -4.92 18.42 8.90
C ASN A 314 -3.56 18.55 9.59
N HIS A 315 -2.53 17.91 9.04
CA HIS A 315 -1.14 18.04 9.49
C HIS A 315 -0.17 18.04 8.31
N ASP A 316 1.10 18.33 8.57
CA ASP A 316 2.17 18.43 7.58
C ASP A 316 3.28 17.39 7.82
N LEU A 317 2.95 16.29 8.51
CA LEU A 317 3.87 15.18 8.74
C LEU A 317 4.35 14.58 7.41
N THR A 318 5.66 14.35 7.33
CA THR A 318 6.32 13.65 6.22
C THR A 318 6.33 12.14 6.43
N TRP A 319 6.59 11.35 5.37
CA TRP A 319 6.81 9.90 5.48
C TRP A 319 7.87 9.54 6.52
N ALA A 320 8.98 10.29 6.56
CA ALA A 320 10.02 10.07 7.56
C ALA A 320 9.53 10.29 9.00
N GLN A 321 8.67 11.28 9.25
CA GLN A 321 8.08 11.52 10.58
C GLN A 321 7.04 10.46 10.96
N LEU A 322 6.53 9.74 9.97
CA LEU A 322 5.57 8.66 10.08
C LEU A 322 6.23 7.27 10.17
N GLY A 323 7.57 7.20 10.25
CA GLY A 323 8.33 5.95 10.37
C GLY A 323 8.67 5.28 9.04
N PHE A 324 8.61 6.02 7.95
CA PHE A 324 9.02 5.62 6.60
C PHE A 324 10.17 6.53 6.16
N ALA A 325 11.38 6.20 6.60
CA ALA A 325 12.60 6.95 6.26
C ALA A 325 13.56 6.05 5.45
N ASP A 326 14.22 6.66 4.45
CA ASP A 326 15.28 6.04 3.63
C ASP A 326 16.50 5.56 4.44
#